data_AF-D4LDX3-F1
#
_entry.id   AF-D4LDX3-F1
#
_cell.length_a   1.000
_cell.length_b   1.000
_cell.length_c   1.000
_cell.angle_alpha   90.00
_cell.angle_beta   90.00
_cell.angle_gamma   90.00
#
_symmetry.space_group_name_H-M   'P 1'
#
loop_
_entity.id
_entity.type
_entity.pdbx_description
1 polymer ?
#
loop_
_entity_poly.entity_id
_entity_poly.type
_entity_poly.pdbx_seq_one_letter_code
_entity_poly.pdbx_strand_id
1 'polypeptide(L)'
;MGSCSSSGKASWTGTDGVDPSEVKSTANLLIDTKLDEATRSEVVSTLKDFQSEFGINYNNTRIADMKPGSQALAYYDHEGIAVNNKYANSVKMNRAYDQCVQSGYHPSRGRKTGMQAVMAHEIGHQLNDMIGSKMGVNLHEAANRIVKEATKLTKHKSGARLASKISGYAKSSPAEAIAEAVADVYCNGKKARSESRAISNIVRKYLSI
;
A
#
# COMPACT_ATOMS: atom_id res chain seq x y z
N MET A 1 -8.31 21.08 9.59
CA MET A 1 -7.02 20.53 9.12
C MET A 1 -7.27 19.09 8.70
N GLY A 2 -6.83 18.67 7.52
CA GLY A 2 -6.95 17.26 7.11
C GLY A 2 -5.78 16.47 7.71
N SER A 3 -6.07 15.52 8.59
CA SER A 3 -5.05 14.62 9.12
C SER A 3 -4.70 13.54 8.09
N CYS A 4 -3.45 13.06 8.16
CA CYS A 4 -2.94 12.06 7.24
C CYS A 4 -3.60 10.70 7.51
N SER A 5 -3.97 10.02 6.44
CA SER A 5 -4.64 8.73 6.48
C SER A 5 -3.66 7.61 6.80
N SER A 6 -3.77 7.00 7.97
CA SER A 6 -3.35 5.61 8.14
C SER A 6 -4.36 4.68 7.47
N SER A 7 -3.87 3.62 6.86
CA SER A 7 -4.52 2.32 6.88
C SER A 7 -4.51 1.75 8.34
N GLY A 8 -5.62 1.76 9.10
CA GLY A 8 -5.69 1.08 10.43
C GLY A 8 -7.10 0.66 10.89
N LYS A 9 -7.41 -0.57 11.33
CA LYS A 9 -6.64 -1.82 11.51
C LYS A 9 -7.41 -3.09 11.04
N ALA A 10 -7.03 -3.72 9.92
CA ALA A 10 -7.74 -4.86 9.27
C ALA A 10 -7.07 -6.17 9.63
N SER A 11 -6.53 -6.20 10.85
CA SER A 11 -5.74 -7.30 11.34
C SER A 11 -6.60 -8.16 12.25
N TRP A 12 -6.73 -9.44 11.92
CA TRP A 12 -7.11 -10.45 12.92
C TRP A 12 -5.95 -10.76 13.89
N THR A 13 -4.77 -10.13 13.75
CA THR A 13 -3.55 -10.49 14.50
C THR A 13 -2.57 -9.35 14.91
N GLY A 14 -2.74 -8.08 14.51
CA GLY A 14 -1.80 -7.01 14.93
C GLY A 14 -1.89 -5.62 14.25
N THR A 15 -2.21 -4.63 15.08
CA THR A 15 -1.88 -3.18 15.02
C THR A 15 -2.12 -2.26 13.80
N ASP A 16 -2.19 -2.72 12.53
CA ASP A 16 -2.29 -1.87 11.29
C ASP A 16 -3.40 -2.35 10.27
N GLY A 17 -3.86 -1.60 9.23
CA GLY A 17 -4.86 -2.03 8.17
C GLY A 17 -6.15 -1.18 7.84
N VAL A 18 -7.39 -1.55 8.21
CA VAL A 18 -8.64 -0.73 8.39
C VAL A 18 -9.59 -1.44 9.37
N ASP A 19 -10.16 -0.75 10.37
CA ASP A 19 -11.01 -1.42 11.37
C ASP A 19 -12.27 -1.97 10.70
N PRO A 20 -12.57 -3.29 10.75
CA PRO A 20 -13.74 -3.85 10.07
C PRO A 20 -15.05 -3.23 10.53
N SER A 21 -15.11 -2.74 11.76
CA SER A 21 -16.27 -2.01 12.28
C SER A 21 -16.43 -0.61 11.68
N GLU A 22 -15.40 -0.02 11.06
CA GLU A 22 -15.52 1.23 10.29
C GLU A 22 -16.13 1.01 8.90
N VAL A 23 -16.16 -0.20 8.37
CA VAL A 23 -16.75 -0.53 7.06
C VAL A 23 -18.26 -0.71 7.20
N LYS A 24 -19.05 0.02 6.40
CA LYS A 24 -20.52 -0.16 6.32
C LYS A 24 -20.93 -1.15 5.24
N SER A 25 -20.28 -1.07 4.09
CA SER A 25 -20.57 -1.89 2.92
C SER A 25 -19.43 -1.82 1.92
N THR A 26 -19.29 -2.87 1.11
CA THR A 26 -18.37 -2.91 -0.03
C THR A 26 -19.10 -3.30 -1.32
N ALA A 27 -18.64 -2.79 -2.46
CA ALA A 27 -19.10 -3.20 -3.79
C ALA A 27 -17.90 -3.45 -4.73
N ASN A 28 -18.09 -4.18 -5.84
CA ASN A 28 -17.00 -4.43 -6.79
C ASN A 28 -16.60 -3.13 -7.52
N LEU A 29 -15.35 -2.69 -7.36
CA LEU A 29 -14.88 -1.40 -7.85
C LEU A 29 -14.77 -1.34 -9.37
N LEU A 30 -14.51 -2.46 -10.02
CA LEU A 30 -14.34 -2.55 -11.46
C LEU A 30 -15.68 -2.52 -12.20
N ILE A 31 -16.77 -2.86 -11.50
CA ILE A 31 -18.14 -2.91 -12.04
C ILE A 31 -18.97 -1.68 -11.63
N ASP A 32 -18.82 -1.14 -10.40
CA ASP A 32 -19.64 -0.02 -9.90
C ASP A 32 -19.55 1.22 -10.82
N THR A 33 -20.69 1.68 -11.34
CA THR A 33 -20.81 2.81 -12.27
C THR A 33 -20.62 4.17 -11.59
N LYS A 34 -20.51 4.24 -10.25
CA LYS A 34 -20.22 5.48 -9.51
C LYS A 34 -18.78 5.99 -9.70
N LEU A 35 -17.85 5.13 -10.09
CA LEU A 35 -16.50 5.55 -10.43
C LEU A 35 -16.45 6.19 -11.82
N ASP A 36 -15.96 7.43 -11.87
CA ASP A 36 -15.59 8.09 -13.11
C ASP A 36 -14.52 7.30 -13.88
N GLU A 37 -14.58 7.38 -15.21
CA GLU A 37 -13.77 6.57 -16.12
C GLU A 37 -12.26 6.77 -15.92
N ALA A 38 -11.84 8.00 -15.59
CA ALA A 38 -10.44 8.32 -15.31
C ALA A 38 -9.97 7.60 -14.03
N THR A 39 -10.71 7.71 -12.93
CA THR A 39 -10.38 7.05 -11.66
C THR A 39 -10.41 5.51 -11.80
N ARG A 40 -11.36 4.97 -12.56
CA ARG A 40 -11.40 3.53 -12.89
C ARG A 40 -10.17 3.11 -13.71
N SER A 41 -9.78 3.91 -14.70
CA SER A 41 -8.60 3.65 -15.55
C SER A 41 -7.30 3.71 -14.76
N GLU A 42 -7.18 4.64 -13.80
CA GLU A 42 -6.06 4.71 -12.86
C GLU A 42 -5.92 3.40 -12.07
N VAL A 43 -6.99 2.92 -11.43
CA VAL A 43 -6.96 1.64 -10.69
C VAL A 43 -6.63 0.47 -11.60
N VAL A 44 -7.32 0.32 -12.73
CA VAL A 44 -7.09 -0.78 -13.70
C VAL A 44 -5.64 -0.76 -14.23
N SER A 45 -5.05 0.42 -14.44
CA SER A 45 -3.65 0.53 -14.88
C SER A 45 -2.67 -0.01 -13.84
N THR A 46 -2.83 0.36 -12.57
CA THR A 46 -1.96 -0.14 -11.49
C THR A 46 -2.15 -1.64 -11.27
N LEU A 47 -3.39 -2.13 -11.27
CA LEU A 47 -3.67 -3.56 -11.16
C LEU A 47 -3.02 -4.38 -12.28
N LYS A 48 -3.07 -3.90 -13.53
CA LYS A 48 -2.39 -4.53 -14.67
C LYS A 48 -0.87 -4.48 -14.59
N ASP A 49 -0.30 -3.33 -14.18
CA ASP A 49 1.15 -3.20 -13.99
C ASP A 49 1.67 -4.27 -13.01
N PHE A 50 1.02 -4.41 -11.84
CA PHE A 50 1.41 -5.37 -10.81
C PHE A 50 1.06 -6.83 -11.16
N GLN A 51 -0.01 -7.09 -11.91
CA GLN A 51 -0.30 -8.44 -12.43
C GLN A 51 0.78 -8.88 -13.42
N SER A 52 1.24 -7.97 -14.29
CA SER A 52 2.32 -8.25 -15.25
C SER A 52 3.66 -8.51 -14.55
N GLU A 53 3.95 -7.80 -13.45
CA GLU A 53 5.22 -7.94 -12.72
C GLU A 53 5.25 -9.11 -11.72
N PHE A 54 4.14 -9.39 -11.03
CA PHE A 54 4.10 -10.33 -9.88
C PHE A 54 3.03 -11.43 -9.99
N GLY A 55 2.23 -11.46 -11.06
CA GLY A 55 1.17 -12.46 -11.22
C GLY A 55 -0.01 -12.31 -10.24
N ILE A 56 -0.21 -11.13 -9.63
CA ILE A 56 -1.30 -10.94 -8.67
C ILE A 56 -2.68 -11.17 -9.30
N ASN A 57 -3.58 -11.79 -8.55
CA ASN A 57 -4.99 -11.83 -8.88
C ASN A 57 -5.70 -10.68 -8.15
N TYR A 58 -6.23 -9.72 -8.91
CA TYR A 58 -6.84 -8.49 -8.39
C TYR A 58 -8.37 -8.44 -8.52
N ASN A 59 -9.00 -9.56 -8.88
CA ASN A 59 -10.45 -9.62 -9.14
C ASN A 59 -11.33 -9.19 -7.94
N ASN A 60 -10.77 -9.18 -6.71
CA ASN A 60 -11.45 -8.72 -5.50
C ASN A 60 -11.12 -7.26 -5.10
N THR A 61 -10.95 -6.38 -6.09
CA THR A 61 -10.83 -4.93 -5.85
C THR A 61 -12.21 -4.32 -5.61
N ARG A 62 -12.40 -3.68 -4.45
CA ARG A 62 -13.69 -3.21 -3.92
C ARG A 62 -13.68 -1.69 -3.68
N ILE A 63 -14.86 -1.09 -3.67
CA ILE A 63 -15.11 0.26 -3.16
C ILE A 63 -15.84 0.11 -1.82
N ALA A 64 -15.42 0.85 -0.80
CA ALA A 64 -15.92 0.74 0.57
C ALA A 64 -16.58 2.03 1.04
N ASP A 65 -17.83 1.93 1.52
CA ASP A 65 -18.48 3.00 2.26
C ASP A 65 -18.08 2.90 3.74
N MET A 66 -17.43 3.93 4.27
CA MET A 66 -16.92 3.93 5.64
C MET A 66 -17.78 4.74 6.61
N LYS A 67 -17.60 4.52 7.91
CA LYS A 67 -18.23 5.30 8.98
C LYS A 67 -17.71 6.76 8.98
N PRO A 68 -18.56 7.74 9.37
CA PRO A 68 -18.13 9.11 9.55
C PRO A 68 -16.97 9.19 10.54
N GLY A 69 -15.93 9.96 10.20
CA GLY A 69 -14.71 10.07 10.99
C GLY A 69 -13.53 9.29 10.40
N SER A 70 -13.78 8.18 9.69
CA SER A 70 -12.69 7.42 9.05
C SER A 70 -11.95 8.25 7.99
N GLN A 71 -10.64 8.02 7.92
CA GLN A 71 -9.71 8.79 7.10
C GLN A 71 -8.96 7.93 6.09
N ALA A 72 -8.97 6.59 6.25
CA ALA A 72 -8.37 5.63 5.35
C ALA A 72 -8.67 5.95 3.88
N LEU A 73 -7.63 6.06 3.04
CA LEU A 73 -7.78 6.24 1.59
C LEU A 73 -8.18 4.93 0.92
N ALA A 74 -7.57 3.82 1.34
CA ALA A 74 -7.89 2.45 0.98
C ALA A 74 -7.47 1.51 2.13
N TYR A 75 -7.63 0.20 1.92
CA TYR A 75 -7.08 -0.85 2.77
C TYR A 75 -6.96 -2.19 2.04
N TYR A 76 -6.12 -3.07 2.58
CA TYR A 76 -6.04 -4.49 2.30
C TYR A 76 -6.51 -5.33 3.51
N ASP A 77 -7.30 -6.38 3.28
CA ASP A 77 -7.94 -7.21 4.33
C ASP A 77 -7.77 -8.72 4.11
N HIS A 78 -6.68 -9.16 3.48
CA HIS A 78 -6.43 -10.52 2.98
C HIS A 78 -7.33 -10.97 1.82
N GLU A 79 -8.63 -10.62 1.81
CA GLU A 79 -9.53 -10.94 0.70
C GLU A 79 -9.22 -10.12 -0.56
N GLY A 80 -8.85 -8.84 -0.39
CA GLY A 80 -8.49 -7.97 -1.50
C GLY A 80 -8.27 -6.51 -1.07
N ILE A 81 -8.25 -5.61 -2.05
CA ILE A 81 -8.05 -4.17 -1.82
C ILE A 81 -9.40 -3.47 -1.86
N ALA A 82 -9.63 -2.53 -0.95
CA ALA A 82 -10.85 -1.73 -0.90
C ALA A 82 -10.54 -0.23 -0.82
N VAL A 83 -11.00 0.54 -1.80
CA VAL A 83 -10.82 2.01 -1.84
C VAL A 83 -11.99 2.69 -1.12
N ASN A 84 -11.72 3.65 -0.25
CA ASN A 84 -12.77 4.40 0.45
C ASN A 84 -13.54 5.31 -0.54
N ASN A 85 -14.86 5.10 -0.65
CA ASN A 85 -15.75 5.83 -1.55
C ASN A 85 -15.65 7.36 -1.40
N LYS A 86 -15.39 7.85 -0.19
CA LYS A 86 -15.14 9.27 0.12
C LYS A 86 -14.02 9.89 -0.72
N TYR A 87 -13.00 9.08 -1.07
CA TYR A 87 -11.81 9.46 -1.84
C TYR A 87 -11.75 8.79 -3.22
N ALA A 88 -12.78 8.05 -3.63
CA ALA A 88 -12.88 7.34 -4.90
C ALA A 88 -13.13 8.28 -6.09
N ASN A 89 -12.27 9.28 -6.25
CA ASN A 89 -12.23 10.24 -7.34
C ASN A 89 -10.82 10.83 -7.41
N SER A 90 -10.20 10.82 -8.59
CA SER A 90 -8.79 11.20 -8.80
C SER A 90 -8.42 12.56 -8.19
N VAL A 91 -9.24 13.60 -8.38
CA VAL A 91 -8.96 14.95 -7.85
C VAL A 91 -8.93 14.97 -6.32
N LYS A 92 -9.90 14.31 -5.66
CA LYS A 92 -9.94 14.19 -4.19
C LYS A 92 -8.77 13.37 -3.67
N MET A 93 -8.46 12.25 -4.32
CA MET A 93 -7.36 11.36 -3.93
C MET A 93 -6.00 12.03 -4.08
N ASN A 94 -5.74 12.69 -5.22
CA ASN A 94 -4.52 13.48 -5.45
C ASN A 94 -4.32 14.52 -4.35
N ARG A 95 -5.37 15.30 -4.02
CA ARG A 95 -5.29 16.32 -2.97
C ARG A 95 -5.00 15.73 -1.59
N ALA A 96 -5.66 14.63 -1.22
CA ALA A 96 -5.45 13.99 0.08
C ALA A 96 -4.04 13.37 0.19
N TYR A 97 -3.58 12.70 -0.87
CA TYR A 97 -2.24 12.12 -0.94
C TYR A 97 -1.15 13.21 -0.90
N ASP A 98 -1.27 14.26 -1.70
CA ASP A 98 -0.27 15.35 -1.75
C ASP A 98 -0.13 16.08 -0.40
N GLN A 99 -1.21 16.18 0.38
CA GLN A 99 -1.15 16.68 1.77
C GLN A 99 -0.35 15.74 2.69
N CYS A 100 -0.48 14.43 2.52
CA CYS A 100 0.30 13.43 3.26
C CYS A 100 1.78 13.40 2.82
N VAL A 101 2.08 13.71 1.55
CA VAL A 101 3.46 13.89 1.08
C VAL A 101 4.09 15.15 1.70
N GLN A 102 3.34 16.26 1.79
CA GLN A 102 3.82 17.52 2.36
C GLN A 102 4.17 17.42 3.86
N SER A 103 3.46 16.59 4.63
CA SER A 103 3.81 16.30 6.03
C SER A 103 4.95 15.27 6.17
N GLY A 104 5.46 14.72 5.07
CA GLY A 104 6.44 13.65 5.04
C GLY A 104 5.88 12.29 5.46
N TYR A 105 4.54 12.13 5.52
CA TYR A 105 3.88 10.89 5.93
C TYR A 105 4.07 9.78 4.89
N HIS A 106 3.83 10.09 3.60
CA HIS A 106 4.07 9.19 2.46
C HIS A 106 5.23 9.66 1.55
N PRO A 107 5.85 8.76 0.75
CA PRO A 107 6.72 9.11 -0.37
C PRO A 107 5.96 9.93 -1.44
N SER A 108 6.69 10.66 -2.27
CA SER A 108 6.08 11.36 -3.42
C SER A 108 5.46 10.38 -4.41
N ARG A 109 4.29 10.69 -4.96
CA ARG A 109 3.68 9.94 -6.08
C ARG A 109 4.38 10.11 -7.43
N GLY A 110 5.42 10.95 -7.50
CA GLY A 110 6.23 11.13 -8.70
C GLY A 110 5.42 11.65 -9.88
N ARG A 111 5.28 10.81 -10.93
CA ARG A 111 4.40 11.08 -12.09
C ARG A 111 3.09 10.30 -12.09
N LYS A 112 2.86 9.43 -11.09
CA LYS A 112 1.62 8.69 -10.90
C LYS A 112 0.57 9.56 -10.20
N THR A 113 -0.69 9.13 -10.22
CA THR A 113 -1.76 9.76 -9.42
C THR A 113 -1.72 9.27 -7.97
N GLY A 114 -2.43 9.97 -7.08
CA GLY A 114 -2.62 9.54 -5.69
C GLY A 114 -3.37 8.22 -5.61
N MET A 115 -4.32 7.95 -6.52
CA MET A 115 -5.01 6.65 -6.58
C MET A 115 -4.03 5.53 -6.93
N GLN A 116 -3.19 5.73 -7.95
CA GLN A 116 -2.15 4.79 -8.33
C GLN A 116 -1.11 4.56 -7.21
N ALA A 117 -0.78 5.60 -6.44
CA ALA A 117 0.15 5.49 -5.31
C ALA A 117 -0.47 4.74 -4.11
N VAL A 118 -1.73 5.02 -3.77
CA VAL A 118 -2.47 4.31 -2.71
C VAL A 118 -2.68 2.84 -3.10
N MET A 119 -3.12 2.56 -4.34
CA MET A 119 -3.25 1.19 -4.84
C MET A 119 -1.91 0.43 -4.77
N ALA A 120 -0.79 1.07 -5.12
CA ALA A 120 0.53 0.44 -5.01
C ALA A 120 0.98 0.17 -3.56
N HIS A 121 0.56 1.01 -2.61
CA HIS A 121 0.75 0.78 -1.17
C HIS A 121 -0.02 -0.46 -0.71
N GLU A 122 -1.34 -0.53 -0.99
CA GLU A 122 -2.18 -1.69 -0.61
C GLU A 122 -1.72 -3.00 -1.29
N ILE A 123 -1.31 -2.94 -2.56
CA ILE A 123 -0.69 -4.08 -3.25
C ILE A 123 0.59 -4.51 -2.53
N GLY A 124 1.39 -3.58 -1.97
CA GLY A 124 2.55 -3.91 -1.17
C GLY A 124 2.23 -4.78 0.05
N HIS A 125 1.08 -4.60 0.70
CA HIS A 125 0.59 -5.52 1.72
C HIS A 125 0.20 -6.89 1.13
N GLN A 126 -0.52 -6.92 0.01
CA GLN A 126 -0.87 -8.17 -0.69
C GLN A 126 0.37 -8.98 -1.10
N LEU A 127 1.41 -8.32 -1.64
CA LEU A 127 2.67 -8.95 -2.00
C LEU A 127 3.38 -9.54 -0.77
N ASN A 128 3.34 -8.85 0.38
CA ASN A 128 3.90 -9.36 1.63
C ASN A 128 3.13 -10.59 2.16
N ASP A 129 1.80 -10.62 2.03
CA ASP A 129 0.98 -11.77 2.43
C ASP A 129 1.17 -12.99 1.50
N MET A 130 1.32 -12.75 0.19
CA MET A 130 1.73 -13.78 -0.78
C MET A 130 3.11 -14.37 -0.44
N ILE A 131 4.08 -13.54 -0.02
CA ILE A 131 5.38 -14.02 0.44
C ILE A 131 5.24 -14.85 1.72
N GLY A 132 4.43 -14.39 2.68
CA GLY A 132 4.12 -15.16 3.90
C GLY A 132 3.58 -16.55 3.59
N SER A 133 2.57 -16.62 2.71
CA SER A 133 1.96 -17.86 2.25
C SER A 133 2.99 -18.78 1.56
N LYS A 134 3.82 -18.26 0.65
CA LYS A 134 4.91 -19.00 -0.01
C LYS A 134 5.98 -19.52 0.98
N MET A 135 6.14 -18.84 2.12
CA MET A 135 7.10 -19.17 3.18
C MET A 135 6.51 -20.01 4.32
N GLY A 136 5.19 -20.27 4.32
CA GLY A 136 4.50 -20.97 5.41
C GLY A 136 4.42 -20.17 6.72
N VAL A 137 4.40 -18.83 6.66
CA VAL A 137 4.36 -17.92 7.82
C VAL A 137 3.33 -16.80 7.63
N ASN A 138 2.93 -16.14 8.72
CA ASN A 138 2.04 -14.97 8.62
C ASN A 138 2.75 -13.72 8.05
N LEU A 139 1.98 -12.72 7.62
CA LEU A 139 2.52 -11.52 6.98
C LEU A 139 3.45 -10.69 7.90
N HIS A 140 3.27 -10.72 9.21
CA HIS A 140 4.14 -10.01 10.16
C HIS A 140 5.53 -10.66 10.21
N GLU A 141 5.60 -11.99 10.22
CA GLU A 141 6.87 -12.71 10.17
C GLU A 141 7.56 -12.54 8.82
N ALA A 142 6.82 -12.64 7.71
CA ALA A 142 7.33 -12.35 6.37
C ALA A 142 7.94 -10.95 6.29
N ALA A 143 7.21 -9.93 6.74
CA ALA A 143 7.66 -8.55 6.74
C ALA A 143 8.93 -8.34 7.59
N ASN A 144 8.98 -8.95 8.78
CA ASN A 144 10.17 -8.94 9.63
C ASN A 144 11.38 -9.56 8.93
N ARG A 145 11.21 -10.69 8.23
CA ARG A 145 12.30 -11.35 7.48
C ARG A 145 12.79 -10.47 6.32
N ILE A 146 11.88 -9.91 5.51
CA ILE A 146 12.19 -9.01 4.38
C ILE A 146 12.94 -7.75 4.86
N VAL A 147 12.40 -7.02 5.84
CA VAL A 147 13.01 -5.77 6.34
C VAL A 147 14.34 -6.05 7.04
N LYS A 148 14.49 -7.19 7.73
CA LYS A 148 15.76 -7.63 8.33
C LYS A 148 16.83 -7.95 7.28
N GLU A 149 16.46 -8.56 6.16
CA GLU A 149 17.38 -8.76 5.03
C GLU A 149 17.78 -7.41 4.40
N ALA A 150 16.82 -6.53 4.15
CA ALA A 150 17.07 -5.19 3.59
C ALA A 150 18.02 -4.37 4.49
N THR A 151 17.79 -4.41 5.80
CA THR A 151 18.62 -3.74 6.83
C THR A 151 20.07 -4.19 6.78
N LYS A 152 20.32 -5.50 6.58
CA LYS A 152 21.67 -6.05 6.45
C LYS A 152 22.34 -5.58 5.16
N LEU A 153 21.66 -5.68 4.02
CA LEU A 153 22.20 -5.29 2.71
C LEU A 153 22.58 -3.81 2.65
N THR A 154 21.75 -2.94 3.24
CA THR A 154 21.99 -1.48 3.27
C THR A 154 22.86 -1.02 4.44
N LYS A 155 23.23 -1.92 5.36
CA LYS A 155 24.05 -1.65 6.56
C LYS A 155 23.43 -0.66 7.56
N HIS A 156 22.09 -0.59 7.63
CA HIS A 156 21.40 0.22 8.65
C HIS A 156 21.45 -0.49 10.03
N LYS A 157 21.48 0.27 11.12
CA LYS A 157 21.58 -0.32 12.48
C LYS A 157 20.32 -1.08 12.93
N SER A 158 19.16 -0.82 12.33
CA SER A 158 17.89 -1.51 12.60
C SER A 158 16.87 -1.24 11.50
N GLY A 159 15.84 -2.11 11.41
CA GLY A 159 14.74 -1.95 10.44
C GLY A 159 14.01 -0.61 10.57
N ALA A 160 13.73 -0.16 11.80
CA ALA A 160 13.12 1.15 12.04
C ALA A 160 13.98 2.34 11.51
N ARG A 161 15.32 2.22 11.52
CA ARG A 161 16.23 3.23 10.94
C ARG A 161 16.37 3.14 9.43
N LEU A 162 16.00 2.01 8.82
CA LEU A 162 15.85 1.89 7.37
C LEU A 162 14.52 2.51 6.95
N ALA A 163 13.43 2.10 7.59
CA ALA A 163 12.09 2.57 7.31
C ALA A 163 11.94 4.09 7.48
N SER A 164 12.59 4.70 8.48
CA SER A 164 12.58 6.16 8.68
C SER A 164 13.23 6.98 7.56
N LYS A 165 13.88 6.35 6.59
CA LYS A 165 14.43 6.99 5.38
C LYS A 165 13.49 6.92 4.17
N ILE A 166 12.45 6.09 4.26
CA ILE A 166 11.40 5.94 3.24
C ILE A 166 10.37 7.05 3.47
N SER A 167 9.66 7.00 4.59
CA SER A 167 8.59 7.95 4.92
C SER A 167 8.31 8.03 6.43
N GLY A 168 7.38 8.92 6.80
CA GLY A 168 6.81 9.01 8.14
C GLY A 168 6.06 7.73 8.52
N TYR A 169 5.28 7.17 7.60
CA TYR A 169 4.39 6.05 7.86
C TYR A 169 5.08 4.68 7.84
N ALA A 170 6.13 4.53 7.01
CA ALA A 170 6.96 3.32 6.96
C ALA A 170 7.52 2.90 8.34
N LYS A 171 7.65 3.84 9.28
CA LYS A 171 8.14 3.57 10.65
C LYS A 171 7.16 2.79 11.53
N SER A 172 5.86 2.77 11.20
CA SER A 172 4.81 2.19 12.05
C SER A 172 5.05 0.69 12.27
N SER A 173 5.31 -0.06 11.19
CA SER A 173 5.66 -1.48 11.27
C SER A 173 6.49 -1.94 10.06
N PRO A 174 7.09 -3.15 10.11
CA PRO A 174 7.76 -3.74 8.95
C PRO A 174 6.85 -3.96 7.74
N ALA A 175 5.54 -4.13 7.94
CA ALA A 175 4.57 -4.27 6.85
C ALA A 175 4.36 -2.93 6.14
N GLU A 176 4.19 -1.84 6.90
CA GLU A 176 4.14 -0.47 6.35
C GLU A 176 5.43 -0.09 5.64
N ALA A 177 6.59 -0.49 6.15
CA ALA A 177 7.86 -0.29 5.47
C ALA A 177 7.93 -0.97 4.09
N ILE A 178 7.19 -2.07 3.88
CA ILE A 178 7.08 -2.75 2.58
C ILE A 178 6.08 -2.05 1.68
N ALA A 179 4.88 -1.73 2.18
CA ALA A 179 3.85 -1.01 1.42
C ALA A 179 4.37 0.32 0.86
N GLU A 180 4.99 1.13 1.73
CA GLU A 180 5.60 2.41 1.36
C GLU A 180 6.79 2.26 0.40
N ALA A 181 7.60 1.20 0.55
CA ALA A 181 8.71 0.91 -0.35
C ALA A 181 8.25 0.52 -1.76
N VAL A 182 7.19 -0.29 -1.86
CA VAL A 182 6.59 -0.72 -3.12
C VAL A 182 5.95 0.48 -3.82
N ALA A 183 5.17 1.30 -3.09
CA ALA A 183 4.59 2.53 -3.61
C ALA A 183 5.65 3.51 -4.12
N ASP A 184 6.70 3.81 -3.35
CA ASP A 184 7.80 4.70 -3.76
C ASP A 184 8.50 4.21 -5.04
N VAL A 185 8.79 2.91 -5.14
CA VAL A 185 9.42 2.33 -6.32
C VAL A 185 8.50 2.35 -7.54
N TYR A 186 7.20 2.08 -7.37
CA TYR A 186 6.21 2.19 -8.46
C TYR A 186 6.03 3.63 -8.95
N CYS A 187 6.02 4.60 -8.05
CA CYS A 187 5.82 6.02 -8.34
C CYS A 187 7.05 6.72 -8.90
N ASN A 188 8.25 6.40 -8.40
CA ASN A 188 9.49 7.13 -8.68
C ASN A 188 10.56 6.29 -9.41
N GLY A 189 10.42 4.96 -9.46
CA GLY A 189 11.35 4.06 -10.13
C GLY A 189 12.81 4.25 -9.67
N LYS A 190 13.70 4.61 -10.60
CA LYS A 190 15.11 4.90 -10.30
C LYS A 190 15.30 6.10 -9.35
N LYS A 191 14.30 6.98 -9.19
CA LYS A 191 14.33 8.16 -8.30
C LYS A 191 13.77 7.90 -6.89
N ALA A 192 13.25 6.69 -6.62
CA ALA A 192 12.81 6.29 -5.28
C ALA A 192 13.94 6.40 -4.23
N ARG A 193 13.63 6.27 -2.94
CA ARG A 193 14.67 6.13 -1.91
C ARG A 193 15.48 4.84 -2.15
N SER A 194 16.75 4.87 -1.76
CA SER A 194 17.64 3.70 -1.80
C SER A 194 17.09 2.52 -0.99
N GLU A 195 16.52 2.85 0.16
CA GLU A 195 15.92 1.95 1.14
C GLU A 195 14.64 1.30 0.59
N SER A 196 13.79 2.07 -0.09
CA SER A 196 12.62 1.56 -0.82
C SER A 196 13.03 0.58 -1.91
N ARG A 197 14.05 0.92 -2.72
CA ARG A 197 14.58 -0.03 -3.72
C ARG A 197 15.15 -1.29 -3.09
N ALA A 198 15.83 -1.19 -1.95
CA ALA A 198 16.40 -2.35 -1.27
C ALA A 198 15.32 -3.31 -0.78
N ILE A 199 14.25 -2.80 -0.14
CA ILE A 199 13.08 -3.62 0.24
C ILE A 199 12.41 -4.22 -0.99
N SER A 200 12.05 -3.41 -2.00
CA SER A 200 11.31 -3.87 -3.17
C SER A 200 12.09 -4.90 -4.01
N ASN A 201 13.42 -4.86 -4.00
CA ASN A 201 14.25 -5.90 -4.62
C ASN A 201 14.20 -7.23 -3.86
N ILE A 202 14.06 -7.21 -2.54
CA ILE A 202 13.87 -8.42 -1.73
C ILE A 202 12.44 -8.97 -1.90
N VAL A 203 11.43 -8.11 -1.96
CA VAL A 203 10.05 -8.50 -2.31
C VAL A 203 10.02 -9.24 -3.65
N ARG A 204 10.65 -8.66 -4.69
CA ARG A 204 10.84 -9.33 -5.98
C ARG A 204 11.55 -10.68 -5.83
N LYS A 205 12.69 -10.74 -5.16
CA LYS A 205 13.46 -11.98 -4.92
C LYS A 205 12.62 -13.10 -4.30
N TYR A 206 11.74 -12.81 -3.34
CA TYR A 206 10.87 -13.81 -2.74
C TYR A 206 9.71 -14.23 -3.66
N LEU A 207 9.21 -13.32 -4.50
CA LEU A 207 8.09 -13.60 -5.42
C LEU A 207 8.52 -14.21 -6.75
N SER A 208 9.76 -14.00 -7.21
CA SER A 208 10.34 -14.70 -8.35
C SER A 208 10.10 -16.21 -8.26
N ILE A 209 9.68 -16.78 -9.38
CA ILE A 209 9.47 -18.22 -9.59
C ILE A 209 10.78 -18.79 -10.13
#